data_AF-A0A2V9KZ93-F1
#
_entry.id   AF-A0A2V9KZ93-F1
#
_cell.length_a   1.000
_cell.length_b   1.000
_cell.length_c   1.000
_cell.angle_alpha   90.00
_cell.angle_beta   90.00
_cell.angle_gamma   90.00
#
_symmetry.space_group_name_H-M   'P 1'
#
loop_
_entity.id
_entity.type
_entity.pdbx_description
1 polymer ?
#
loop_
_entity_poly.entity_id
_entity_poly.type
_entity_poly.pdbx_seq_one_letter_code
_entity_poly.pdbx_strand_id
1 'polypeptide(L)' 'MWSSTSYDGRGFWLCQKRLSRGRFGFWPRSATAVTKTLEAHEFYVLLAGGDPASARAAPVWRPVSVAS' A
#
# COMPACT_ATOMS: atom_id res chain seq x y z
N MET A 1 7.81 -11.79 14.28
CA MET A 1 7.46 -11.18 12.97
C MET A 1 8.21 -9.87 12.89
N TRP A 2 9.16 -9.71 11.96
CA TRP A 2 9.96 -8.49 11.81
C TRP A 2 9.51 -7.78 10.52
N SER A 3 9.04 -6.54 10.66
CA SER A 3 8.83 -5.62 9.54
C SER A 3 9.81 -4.47 9.71
N SER A 4 10.58 -4.16 8.68
CA SER A 4 11.42 -2.97 8.64
C SER A 4 10.83 -1.96 7.67
N THR A 5 10.88 -0.70 8.06
CA THR A 5 10.44 0.43 7.26
C THR A 5 11.52 1.50 7.38
N SER A 6 12.10 1.90 6.25
CA SER A 6 13.14 2.93 6.18
C SER A 6 12.62 4.13 5.40
N TYR A 7 12.89 5.34 5.90
CA TYR A 7 12.58 6.59 5.22
C TYR A 7 13.84 7.19 4.61
N ASP A 8 13.74 7.73 3.39
CA ASP A 8 14.88 8.30 2.67
C ASP A 8 15.09 9.81 2.92
N GLY A 9 14.20 10.47 3.68
CA GLY A 9 14.25 11.91 3.92
C GLY A 9 13.67 12.78 2.79
N ARG A 10 13.35 12.21 1.63
CA ARG A 10 12.87 12.91 0.43
C ARG A 10 11.42 12.57 0.06
N GLY A 11 10.76 11.74 0.86
CA GLY A 11 9.35 11.39 0.70
C GLY A 11 9.10 9.92 0.35
N PHE A 12 10.14 9.08 0.27
CA PHE A 12 9.99 7.66 -0.01
C PHE A 12 10.21 6.80 1.22
N TRP A 13 9.36 5.78 1.34
CA TRP A 13 9.46 4.74 2.35
C TRP A 13 9.72 3.39 1.66
N LEU A 14 10.75 2.67 2.11
CA LEU A 14 10.95 1.27 1.76
C LEU A 14 10.41 0.40 2.88
N CYS A 15 9.39 -0.39 2.59
CA CYS A 15 8.80 -1.33 3.55
C CYS A 15 9.11 -2.77 3.15
N GLN A 16 9.67 -3.56 4.07
CA GLN A 16 9.90 -4.99 3.88
C GLN A 16 9.03 -5.80 4.83
N LYS A 17 8.20 -6.70 4.27
CA LYS A 17 7.40 -7.66 5.03
C LYS A 17 7.89 -9.08 4.75
N ARG A 18 8.42 -9.76 5.77
CA ARG A 18 8.72 -11.20 5.68
C ARG A 18 7.42 -12.00 5.77
N LEU A 19 7.05 -12.66 4.69
CA LEU A 19 5.96 -13.62 4.68
C LEU A 19 6.45 -14.94 5.30
N SER A 20 5.65 -15.53 6.18
CA SER A 20 5.94 -16.86 6.72
C SER A 20 5.90 -17.94 5.63
N ARG A 21 5.06 -17.74 4.61
CA ARG A 21 4.95 -18.58 3.42
C ARG A 21 4.39 -17.76 2.25
N GLY A 22 4.76 -18.14 1.03
CA GLY A 22 4.14 -17.64 -0.19
C GLY A 22 4.60 -16.24 -0.62
N ARG A 23 3.78 -15.61 -1.47
CA ARG A 23 3.98 -14.30 -2.09
C ARG A 23 2.64 -13.57 -2.11
N PHE A 24 2.64 -12.27 -2.33
CA PHE A 24 1.39 -11.53 -2.56
C PHE A 24 0.75 -11.98 -3.88
N GLY A 25 -0.39 -12.68 -3.81
CA GLY A 25 -1.13 -13.15 -5.00
C GLY A 25 -1.69 -11.99 -5.84
N PHE A 26 -2.13 -10.94 -5.16
CA PHE A 26 -2.70 -9.73 -5.74
C PHE A 26 -1.69 -8.58 -5.86
N TRP A 27 -0.38 -8.90 -5.97
CA TRP A 27 0.61 -7.86 -6.23
C TRP A 27 0.23 -7.09 -7.51
N PRO A 28 0.21 -5.75 -7.49
CA PRO A 28 -0.11 -4.95 -8.65
C PRO A 28 0.77 -5.33 -9.85
N ARG A 29 0.15 -5.74 -10.95
CA ARG A 29 0.82 -5.95 -12.23
C ARG A 29 0.29 -4.92 -13.21
N SER A 30 1.20 -4.24 -13.90
CA SER A 30 0.88 -3.41 -15.05
C SER A 30 1.89 -3.69 -16.14
N ALA A 31 1.43 -3.79 -17.38
CA ALA A 31 2.30 -3.98 -18.54
C ALA A 31 3.04 -2.70 -18.93
N THR A 32 2.49 -1.54 -18.56
CA THR A 32 2.97 -0.23 -19.01
C THR A 32 3.36 0.72 -17.87
N ALA A 33 2.81 0.53 -16.67
CA ALA A 33 3.06 1.39 -15.52
C ALA A 33 4.07 0.76 -14.55
N VAL A 34 5.06 1.54 -14.13
CA VAL A 34 6.08 1.14 -13.15
C VAL A 34 5.56 1.26 -11.71
N THR A 35 4.53 2.09 -11.50
CA THR A 35 3.93 2.35 -10.19
C THR A 35 2.41 2.20 -10.24
N LYS A 36 1.81 1.83 -9.10
CA LYS A 36 0.36 1.87 -8.87
C LYS A 36 0.10 2.59 -7.56
N THR A 37 -0.69 3.65 -7.62
CA THR A 37 -1.23 4.33 -6.42
C THR A 37 -2.31 3.45 -5.80
N LEU A 38 -2.26 3.30 -4.48
CA LEU A 38 -3.27 2.61 -3.69
C LEU A 38 -3.78 3.57 -2.63
N GLU A 39 -5.07 3.52 -2.37
CA GLU A 39 -5.64 4.15 -1.19
C GLU A 39 -5.12 3.46 0.08
N ALA A 40 -5.18 4.16 1.22
CA ALA A 40 -4.65 3.64 2.48
C ALA A 40 -5.27 2.27 2.86
N HIS A 41 -6.55 2.08 2.58
CA HIS A 41 -7.26 0.83 2.88
C HIS A 41 -6.89 -0.29 1.91
N GLU A 42 -6.72 0.00 0.63
CA GLU A 42 -6.28 -0.96 -0.39
C GLU A 42 -4.87 -1.46 -0.08
N PHE A 43 -3.98 -0.56 0.35
CA PHE A 43 -2.62 -0.91 0.79
C PHE A 43 -2.64 -1.89 1.97
N TYR A 44 -3.50 -1.65 2.97
CA TYR A 44 -3.63 -2.56 4.10
C TYR A 44 -4.11 -3.96 3.67
N VAL A 45 -5.13 -4.02 2.80
CA VAL A 45 -5.63 -5.29 2.25
C VAL A 45 -4.54 -6.04 1.48
N LEU A 46 -3.75 -5.34 0.66
CA LEU A 46 -2.61 -5.95 -0.03
C LEU A 46 -1.58 -6.52 0.95
N LEU A 47 -1.24 -5.78 2.01
CA LEU A 47 -0.32 -6.26 3.03
C LEU A 47 -0.87 -7.50 3.76
N ALA A 48 -2.19 -7.59 3.95
CA ALA A 48 -2.86 -8.78 4.48
C ALA A 48 -2.93 -9.95 3.48
N GLY A 49 -2.58 -9.74 2.21
CA GLY A 49 -2.59 -10.73 1.14
C GLY A 49 -3.90 -10.81 0.36
N GLY A 50 -4.85 -9.90 0.61
CA GLY A 50 -6.12 -9.81 -0.12
C GLY A 50 -6.03 -9.02 -1.42
N ASP A 51 -7.11 -9.01 -2.18
CA ASP A 51 -7.25 -8.23 -3.41
C ASP A 51 -7.57 -6.76 -3.07
N PRO A 52 -6.65 -5.81 -3.35
CA PRO A 52 -6.89 -4.39 -3.08
C PRO A 52 -8.11 -3.85 -3.82
N ALA A 53 -8.42 -4.32 -5.04
CA ALA A 53 -9.56 -3.82 -5.82
C ALA A 53 -10.92 -4.27 -5.26
N SER A 54 -10.93 -5.33 -4.44
CA SER A 54 -12.12 -5.83 -3.76
C SER A 54 -12.37 -5.18 -2.40
N ALA A 55 -11.43 -4.32 -1.94
CA ALA A 55 -11.49 -3.72 -0.62
C ALA A 55 -12.71 -2.79 -0.49
N ARG A 56 -13.70 -3.22 0.29
CA ARG A 56 -14.85 -2.38 0.64
C ARG A 56 -14.51 -1.60 1.90
N ALA A 57 -14.09 -0.35 1.75
CA ALA A 57 -13.85 0.56 2.86
C ALA A 57 -14.93 1.66 2.92
N ALA A 58 -15.00 2.32 4.06
CA ALA A 58 -15.70 3.60 4.14
C ALA A 58 -15.07 4.61 3.16
N PRO A 59 -15.82 5.63 2.70
CA PRO A 59 -15.28 6.67 1.83
C PRO A 59 -14.00 7.29 2.40
N VAL A 60 -13.04 7.60 1.53
CA VAL A 60 -11.81 8.29 1.91
C VAL A 60 -12.18 9.62 2.56
N TRP A 61 -11.48 9.96 3.65
CA TRP A 61 -11.70 11.22 4.34
C TRP A 61 -11.41 12.39 3.41
N ARG A 62 -12.24 13.44 3.49
CA ARG A 62 -12.01 14.65 2.69
C ARG A 62 -10.65 15.25 3.06
N PRO A 63 -9.87 15.72 2.07
CA PRO A 63 -8.63 16.44 2.33
C PRO A 63 -8.90 17.64 3.23
N VAL A 64 -8.05 17.86 4.23
CA VAL A 64 -8.07 19.09 5.02
C VAL A 64 -7.25 20.13 4.26
N SER A 65 -7.90 21.22 3.84
CA SER A 65 -7.20 22.36 3.27
C SER A 65 -6.29 22.97 4.32
N VAL A 66 -5.02 23.22 4.01
CA VAL A 66 -4.18 24.04 4.89
C VAL A 66 -4.73 25.47 4.84
N ALA A 67 -5.02 26.06 6.00
CA ALA A 67 -5.33 27.49 6.04
C ALA A 67 -4.09 28.26 5.58
N SER A 68 -4.26 29.11 4.56
CA SER A 68 -3.21 29.99 4.04
C SER A 68 -2.82 31.06 5.04
#